data_AF-A0A4U0WME0-F1
#
_entry.id   AF-A0A4U0WME0-F1
#
_cell.length_a   1.000
_cell.length_b   1.000
_cell.length_c   1.000
_cell.angle_alpha   90.00
_cell.angle_beta   90.00
_cell.angle_gamma   90.00
#
_symmetry.space_group_name_H-M   'P 1'
#
loop_
_entity.id
_entity.type
_entity.pdbx_description
1 polymer ?
#
loop_
_entity_poly.entity_id
_entity_poly.type
_entity_poly.pdbx_seq_one_letter_code
_entity_poly.pdbx_strand_id
1 'polypeptide(L)'
;MDDGEPVSEYQGIAAQFARAKALEQKEEAQGLKGNSPDAKASNKLRELQFKAAHGLLVALFGLVFLLHALGIYLFSSGFLLTRLVLDHKSECAVPPVTSAAGAQPLSPTEGCWHPRTFDKAVIIIIDALRYDFTVPFIPRPGNEKPHHFHDALSVFYETAVQQPNNAFLLPFIADPPTTTLQRLKGLTTGTLPT
;
A
#
# COMPACT_ATOMS: atom_id res chain seq x y z
N MET A 1 50.28 32.21 42.41
CA MET A 1 49.68 32.95 41.28
C MET A 1 50.59 32.70 40.10
N ASP A 2 50.26 31.71 39.30
CA ASP A 2 50.70 31.66 37.91
C ASP A 2 49.53 31.02 37.15
N ASP A 3 48.67 31.90 36.65
CA ASP A 3 47.41 31.59 35.98
C ASP A 3 47.74 31.16 34.55
N GLY A 4 47.95 29.86 34.35
CA GLY A 4 48.13 29.28 33.02
C GLY A 4 46.78 29.09 32.33
N GLU A 5 46.41 30.00 31.42
CA GLU A 5 45.25 29.85 30.54
C GLU A 5 45.29 28.49 29.79
N PRO A 6 44.15 27.81 29.61
CA PRO A 6 44.10 26.55 28.89
C PRO A 6 44.43 26.79 27.42
N VAL A 7 45.58 26.26 26.99
CA VAL A 7 46.03 26.26 25.59
C VAL A 7 44.89 25.76 24.72
N SER A 8 44.37 26.62 23.83
CA SER A 8 43.20 26.24 23.03
C SER A 8 43.54 25.04 22.15
N GLU A 9 42.58 24.13 22.00
CA GLU A 9 42.73 22.87 21.24
C GLU A 9 43.30 23.11 19.83
N TYR A 10 42.98 24.26 19.24
CA TYR A 10 43.51 24.75 17.97
C TYR A 10 45.03 25.02 17.98
N GLN A 11 45.58 25.57 19.05
CA GLN A 11 47.03 25.80 19.17
C GLN A 11 47.80 24.49 19.33
N GLY A 12 47.22 23.51 20.03
CA GLY A 12 47.78 22.15 20.14
C GLY A 12 47.83 21.45 18.79
N ILE A 13 46.75 21.53 18.01
CA ILE A 13 46.68 20.98 16.65
C ILE A 13 47.70 21.69 15.73
N ALA A 14 47.80 23.02 15.78
CA ALA A 14 48.77 23.78 14.98
C ALA A 14 50.23 23.41 15.29
N ALA A 15 50.55 23.21 16.58
CA ALA A 15 51.88 22.78 17.00
C ALA A 15 52.20 21.34 16.54
N GLN A 16 51.22 20.44 16.57
CA GLN A 16 51.38 19.08 16.05
C GLN A 16 51.59 19.08 14.53
N PHE A 17 50.84 19.88 13.77
CA PHE A 17 51.05 20.04 12.32
C PHE A 17 52.41 20.64 11.99
N ALA A 18 52.86 21.66 12.73
CA ALA A 18 54.18 22.24 12.55
C ALA A 18 55.30 21.23 12.82
N ARG A 19 55.14 20.40 13.87
CA ARG A 19 56.10 19.35 14.21
C ARG A 19 56.12 18.21 13.18
N ALA A 20 54.96 17.81 12.68
CA ALA A 20 54.83 16.83 11.60
C ALA A 20 55.47 17.33 10.30
N LYS A 21 55.24 18.60 9.94
CA LYS A 21 55.84 19.23 8.76
C LYS A 21 57.36 19.39 8.87
N ALA A 22 57.86 19.68 10.07
CA ALA A 22 59.30 19.75 10.33
C ALA A 22 59.98 18.37 10.30
N LEU A 23 59.28 17.31 10.73
CA LEU A 23 59.75 15.93 10.58
C LEU A 23 59.74 15.51 9.11
N GLU A 24 58.68 15.84 8.37
CA GLU A 24 58.58 15.57 6.93
C GLU A 24 59.70 16.28 6.13
N GLN A 25 59.99 17.54 6.44
CA GLN A 25 61.10 18.28 5.82
C GLN A 25 62.48 17.71 6.17
N LYS A 26 62.65 17.15 7.38
CA LYS A 26 63.89 16.46 7.77
C LYS A 26 64.05 15.11 7.06
N GLU A 27 62.98 14.36 6.89
CA GLU A 27 62.97 13.10 6.11
C GLU A 27 63.23 13.35 4.61
N GLU A 28 62.73 14.47 4.07
CA GLU A 28 63.03 14.93 2.71
C GLU A 28 64.49 15.34 2.53
N ALA A 29 65.05 16.12 3.47
CA ALA A 29 66.45 16.56 3.43
C ALA A 29 67.46 15.41 3.58
N GLN A 30 67.06 14.31 4.23
CA GLN A 30 67.88 13.09 4.37
C GLN A 30 67.76 12.13 3.18
N GLY A 31 66.99 12.46 2.15
CA GLY A 31 66.83 11.62 0.95
C GLY A 31 66.10 10.30 1.21
N LEU A 32 65.50 10.13 2.40
CA LEU A 32 64.80 8.92 2.82
C LEU A 32 63.35 8.83 2.33
N LYS A 33 62.80 9.91 1.74
CA LYS A 33 61.59 9.79 0.92
C LYS A 33 61.93 8.93 -0.29
N GLY A 34 61.62 7.65 -0.19
CA GLY A 34 61.62 6.71 -1.30
C GLY A 34 60.69 7.22 -2.39
N ASN A 35 61.22 8.02 -3.31
CA ASN A 35 60.68 8.26 -4.64
C ASN A 35 60.84 6.97 -5.47
N SER A 36 60.52 5.81 -4.89
CA SER A 36 60.53 4.56 -5.62
C SER A 36 59.41 4.63 -6.66
N PRO A 37 59.73 4.49 -7.96
CA PRO A 37 58.72 4.47 -9.02
C PRO A 37 57.62 3.43 -8.76
N ASP A 38 57.95 2.35 -8.04
CA ASP A 38 57.02 1.29 -7.64
C ASP A 38 55.96 1.75 -6.63
N ALA A 39 56.33 2.61 -5.67
CA ALA A 39 55.40 3.16 -4.69
C ALA A 39 54.41 4.14 -5.34
N LYS A 40 54.87 4.95 -6.30
CA LYS A 40 54.01 5.84 -7.10
C LYS A 40 53.08 5.05 -8.02
N ALA A 41 53.57 3.97 -8.64
CA ALA A 41 52.76 3.09 -9.49
C ALA A 41 51.66 2.37 -8.69
N SER A 42 52.00 1.83 -7.50
CA SER A 42 51.05 1.18 -6.59
C SER A 42 49.96 2.14 -6.09
N ASN A 43 50.33 3.36 -5.70
CA ASN A 43 49.37 4.38 -5.27
C ASN A 43 48.45 4.83 -6.43
N LYS A 44 48.98 4.95 -7.64
CA LYS A 44 48.17 5.27 -8.83
C LYS A 44 47.17 4.15 -9.16
N LEU A 45 47.55 2.88 -9.00
CA LEU A 45 46.64 1.75 -9.16
C LEU A 45 45.53 1.76 -8.11
N ARG A 46 45.86 2.02 -6.83
CA ARG A 46 44.88 2.18 -5.75
C ARG A 46 43.93 3.34 -5.99
N GLU A 47 44.43 4.47 -6.49
CA GLU A 47 43.61 5.63 -6.83
C GLU A 47 42.63 5.31 -7.97
N LEU A 48 43.08 4.59 -9.00
CA LEU A 48 42.22 4.11 -10.09
C LEU A 48 41.16 3.13 -9.59
N GLN A 49 41.54 2.17 -8.75
CA GLN A 49 40.60 1.23 -8.13
C GLN A 49 39.58 1.95 -7.24
N PHE A 50 40.01 2.93 -6.46
CA PHE A 50 39.13 3.75 -5.63
C PHE A 50 38.15 4.55 -6.49
N LYS A 51 38.62 5.23 -7.54
CA LYS A 51 37.75 5.98 -8.46
C LYS A 51 36.77 5.07 -9.19
N ALA A 52 37.18 3.88 -9.61
CA ALA A 52 36.31 2.90 -10.24
C ALA A 52 35.26 2.36 -9.27
N ALA A 53 35.66 1.95 -8.06
CA ALA A 53 34.75 1.46 -7.03
C ALA A 53 33.77 2.54 -6.55
N HIS A 54 34.25 3.77 -6.36
CA HIS A 54 33.42 4.92 -5.99
C HIS A 54 32.46 5.30 -7.12
N GLY A 55 32.93 5.28 -8.38
CA GLY A 55 32.09 5.47 -9.55
C GLY A 55 30.98 4.41 -9.66
N LEU A 56 31.32 3.14 -9.42
CA LEU A 56 30.35 2.04 -9.38
C LEU A 56 29.31 2.24 -8.27
N LEU A 57 29.75 2.66 -7.08
CA LEU A 57 28.88 2.91 -5.93
C LEU A 57 27.90 4.07 -6.22
N VAL A 58 28.41 5.18 -6.77
CA VAL A 58 27.59 6.33 -7.17
C VAL A 58 26.60 5.93 -8.27
N ALA A 59 27.03 5.14 -9.26
CA ALA A 59 26.14 4.64 -10.30
C ALA A 59 25.04 3.73 -9.73
N LEU A 60 25.38 2.85 -8.77
CA LEU A 60 24.42 1.99 -8.09
C LEU A 60 23.38 2.81 -7.32
N PHE A 61 23.81 3.78 -6.50
CA PHE A 61 22.87 4.64 -5.78
C PHE A 61 22.03 5.51 -6.71
N GLY A 62 22.62 6.00 -7.81
CA GLY A 62 21.89 6.71 -8.86
C GLY A 62 20.81 5.84 -9.51
N LEU A 63 21.12 4.57 -9.81
CA LEU A 63 20.15 3.62 -10.35
C LEU A 63 19.01 3.35 -9.35
N VAL A 64 19.35 3.09 -8.08
CA VAL A 64 18.34 2.87 -7.01
C VAL A 64 17.43 4.10 -6.88
N PHE A 65 17.99 5.30 -6.87
CA PHE A 65 17.23 6.54 -6.83
C PHE A 65 16.30 6.69 -8.04
N LEU A 66 16.79 6.43 -9.26
CA LEU A 66 15.99 6.49 -10.48
C LEU A 66 14.82 5.49 -10.45
N LEU A 67 15.07 4.25 -10.00
CA LEU A 67 14.02 3.24 -9.86
C LEU A 67 12.96 3.65 -8.82
N HIS A 68 13.36 4.24 -7.69
CA HIS A 68 12.43 4.77 -6.71
C HIS A 68 11.63 5.96 -7.23
N ALA A 69 12.29 6.91 -7.90
CA ALA A 69 11.62 8.07 -8.50
C ALA A 69 10.60 7.62 -9.56
N LEU A 70 10.97 6.66 -10.41
CA LEU A 70 10.06 6.06 -11.39
C LEU A 70 8.90 5.33 -10.71
N GLY A 71 9.16 4.56 -9.66
CA GLY A 71 8.14 3.87 -8.87
C GLY A 71 7.14 4.85 -8.24
N ILE A 72 7.63 5.94 -7.62
CA ILE A 72 6.79 7.01 -7.05
C ILE A 72 6.00 7.71 -8.15
N TYR A 73 6.60 7.98 -9.30
CA TYR A 73 5.92 8.60 -10.44
C TYR A 73 4.79 7.72 -11.00
N LEU A 74 5.05 6.43 -11.25
CA LEU A 74 4.04 5.49 -11.73
C LEU A 74 2.93 5.29 -10.70
N PHE A 75 3.29 5.23 -9.42
CA PHE A 75 2.36 5.14 -8.31
C PHE A 75 1.43 6.36 -8.23
N SER A 76 1.98 7.56 -8.25
CA SER A 76 1.22 8.81 -8.19
C SER A 76 0.44 9.11 -9.46
N SER A 77 0.89 8.58 -10.61
CA SER A 77 0.19 8.69 -11.90
C SER A 77 -1.02 7.75 -12.02
N GLY A 78 -1.33 6.97 -10.98
CA GLY A 78 -2.62 6.28 -10.88
C GLY A 78 -2.58 4.77 -11.06
N PHE A 79 -1.40 4.14 -11.01
CA PHE A 79 -1.27 2.68 -11.11
C PHE A 79 -1.93 1.93 -9.93
N LEU A 80 -2.05 2.53 -8.74
CA LEU A 80 -2.60 1.86 -7.54
C LEU A 80 -3.72 2.61 -6.79
N LEU A 81 -4.05 3.87 -7.13
CA LEU A 81 -5.04 4.68 -6.39
C LEU A 81 -5.92 5.58 -7.29
N THR A 82 -6.25 5.14 -8.51
CA THR A 82 -7.28 5.81 -9.29
C THR A 82 -8.67 5.54 -8.72
N ARG A 83 -9.19 6.50 -7.94
CA ARG A 83 -10.59 6.48 -7.51
C ARG A 83 -11.46 6.78 -8.72
N LEU A 84 -12.03 5.75 -9.33
CA LEU A 84 -13.09 5.92 -10.32
C LEU A 84 -14.36 6.38 -9.58
N VAL A 85 -14.69 7.66 -9.69
CA VAL A 85 -15.98 8.19 -9.24
C VAL A 85 -16.92 8.12 -10.43
N LEU A 86 -18.07 7.45 -10.26
CA LEU A 86 -19.15 7.58 -11.23
C LEU A 86 -19.81 8.93 -11.04
N ASP A 87 -19.76 9.77 -12.08
CA ASP A 87 -20.40 11.09 -12.05
C ASP A 87 -21.92 11.01 -12.13
N HIS A 88 -22.44 9.94 -12.75
CA HIS A 88 -23.86 9.71 -12.89
C HIS A 88 -24.48 9.21 -11.59
N LYS A 89 -25.55 9.89 -11.17
CA LYS A 89 -26.37 9.54 -10.01
C LYS A 89 -27.77 9.16 -10.49
N SER A 90 -28.44 8.32 -9.72
CA SER A 90 -29.84 8.00 -9.92
C SER A 90 -30.73 9.23 -9.78
N GLU A 91 -31.66 9.42 -10.72
CA GLU A 91 -32.61 10.54 -10.72
C GLU A 91 -34.05 10.03 -10.62
N CYS A 92 -34.89 10.70 -9.82
CA CYS A 92 -36.25 10.23 -9.56
C CYS A 92 -37.14 10.17 -10.83
N ALA A 93 -36.81 10.94 -11.86
CA ALA A 93 -37.49 10.91 -13.16
C ALA A 93 -37.20 9.63 -13.98
N VAL A 94 -36.16 8.86 -13.63
CA VAL A 94 -35.71 7.69 -14.39
C VAL A 94 -35.87 6.42 -13.53
N PRO A 95 -37.04 5.77 -13.52
CA PRO A 95 -37.26 4.58 -12.70
C PRO A 95 -36.41 3.38 -13.18
N PRO A 96 -35.87 2.55 -12.26
CA PRO A 96 -34.96 1.45 -12.60
C PRO A 96 -35.65 0.26 -13.27
N VAL A 97 -36.96 0.16 -13.10
CA VAL A 97 -37.83 -0.77 -13.80
C VAL A 97 -38.89 0.05 -14.52
N THR A 98 -39.26 -0.34 -15.74
CA THR A 98 -40.45 0.21 -16.39
C THR A 98 -41.63 -0.09 -15.48
N SER A 99 -42.08 0.91 -14.72
CA SER A 99 -43.12 0.78 -13.70
C SER A 99 -44.31 0.04 -14.30
N ALA A 100 -44.65 -1.14 -13.78
CA ALA A 100 -45.72 -1.99 -14.29
C ALA A 100 -47.13 -1.35 -14.20
N ALA A 101 -47.24 -0.10 -13.73
CA ALA A 101 -48.53 0.54 -13.49
C ALA A 101 -48.44 2.07 -13.45
N GLY A 102 -47.94 2.76 -14.50
CA GLY A 102 -48.19 4.21 -14.73
C GLY A 102 -47.91 5.17 -13.55
N ALA A 103 -47.15 4.71 -12.55
CA ALA A 103 -46.99 5.40 -11.28
C ALA A 103 -46.08 6.59 -11.51
N GLN A 104 -46.60 7.78 -11.27
CA GLN A 104 -45.81 8.99 -11.30
C GLN A 104 -44.73 8.89 -10.23
N PRO A 105 -43.50 9.34 -10.52
CA PRO A 105 -42.44 9.36 -9.52
C PRO A 105 -42.90 10.19 -8.31
N LEU A 106 -42.73 9.61 -7.13
CA LEU A 106 -42.99 10.25 -5.84
C LEU A 106 -41.94 11.35 -5.60
N SER A 107 -42.22 12.23 -4.63
CA SER A 107 -41.23 13.21 -4.21
C SER A 107 -39.99 12.52 -3.58
N PRO A 108 -38.82 13.18 -3.55
CA PRO A 108 -37.64 12.67 -2.85
C PRO A 108 -37.87 12.35 -1.38
N THR A 109 -38.78 13.09 -0.73
CA THR A 109 -39.17 12.85 0.66
C THR A 109 -40.00 11.58 0.85
N GLU A 110 -40.72 11.16 -0.18
CA GLU A 110 -41.64 10.01 -0.17
C GLU A 110 -41.03 8.73 -0.78
N GLY A 111 -39.80 8.78 -1.29
CA GLY A 111 -39.05 7.61 -1.75
C GLY A 111 -38.89 7.47 -3.27
N CYS A 112 -39.16 8.52 -4.05
CA CYS A 112 -38.97 8.59 -5.51
C CYS A 112 -39.65 7.51 -6.35
N TRP A 113 -39.10 6.30 -6.37
CA TRP A 113 -39.62 5.19 -7.19
C TRP A 113 -40.46 4.19 -6.39
N HIS A 114 -40.35 4.20 -5.07
CA HIS A 114 -41.11 3.32 -4.18
C HIS A 114 -41.46 4.07 -2.89
N PRO A 115 -42.68 3.91 -2.34
CA PRO A 115 -43.04 4.51 -1.07
C PRO A 115 -42.01 4.19 0.02
N ARG A 116 -41.54 5.24 0.69
CA ARG A 116 -40.61 5.12 1.81
C ARG A 116 -41.28 4.42 2.98
N THR A 117 -40.75 3.26 3.36
CA THR A 117 -41.22 2.47 4.51
C THR A 117 -40.34 2.64 5.75
N PHE A 118 -39.08 3.08 5.57
CA PHE A 118 -38.10 3.23 6.65
C PHE A 118 -37.39 4.58 6.57
N ASP A 119 -37.01 5.10 7.74
CA ASP A 119 -36.30 6.39 7.80
C ASP A 119 -34.82 6.29 7.46
N LYS A 120 -34.19 5.17 7.78
CA LYS A 120 -32.76 4.91 7.64
C LYS A 120 -32.55 3.47 7.20
N ALA A 121 -31.53 3.26 6.37
CA ALA A 121 -31.04 1.95 5.98
C ALA A 121 -29.58 1.80 6.42
N VAL A 122 -29.23 0.66 6.97
CA VAL A 122 -27.84 0.31 7.33
C VAL A 122 -27.43 -0.88 6.46
N ILE A 123 -26.37 -0.68 5.67
CA ILE A 123 -25.80 -1.73 4.82
C ILE A 123 -24.48 -2.18 5.46
N ILE A 124 -24.42 -3.44 5.88
CA ILE A 124 -23.22 -4.05 6.47
C ILE A 124 -22.65 -5.00 5.43
N ILE A 125 -21.37 -4.80 5.09
CA ILE A 125 -20.64 -5.64 4.14
C ILE A 125 -19.58 -6.40 4.93
N ILE A 126 -19.64 -7.72 4.88
CA ILE A 126 -18.68 -8.62 5.52
C ILE A 126 -17.90 -9.31 4.41
N ASP A 127 -16.60 -9.02 4.34
CA ASP A 127 -15.73 -9.64 3.34
C ASP A 127 -15.59 -11.14 3.59
N ALA A 128 -15.55 -11.92 2.51
CA ALA A 128 -15.41 -13.37 2.52
C ALA A 128 -16.44 -14.15 3.37
N LEU A 129 -17.61 -13.58 3.67
CA LEU A 129 -18.70 -14.30 4.32
C LEU A 129 -19.38 -15.26 3.34
N ARG A 130 -19.01 -16.54 3.39
CA ARG A 130 -19.63 -17.58 2.56
C ARG A 130 -20.99 -17.97 3.10
N TYR A 131 -21.90 -18.31 2.19
CA TYR A 131 -23.26 -18.72 2.52
C TYR A 131 -23.34 -19.98 3.42
N ASP A 132 -22.38 -20.89 3.28
CA ASP A 132 -22.36 -22.12 4.08
C ASP A 132 -21.92 -21.91 5.55
N PHE A 133 -21.50 -20.70 5.92
CA PHE A 133 -21.24 -20.33 7.30
C PHE A 133 -22.52 -19.98 8.06
N THR A 134 -23.60 -19.67 7.32
CA THR A 134 -24.80 -19.06 7.87
C THR A 134 -26.02 -19.96 7.77
N VAL A 135 -25.88 -21.19 7.27
CA VAL A 135 -26.99 -22.14 7.11
C VAL A 135 -26.63 -23.49 7.72
N PRO A 136 -27.64 -24.23 8.25
CA PRO A 136 -27.44 -25.57 8.74
C PRO A 136 -26.80 -26.48 7.71
N PHE A 137 -25.84 -27.29 8.16
CA PHE A 137 -25.17 -28.26 7.31
C PHE A 137 -26.14 -29.34 6.83
N ILE A 138 -26.19 -29.54 5.51
CA ILE A 138 -26.94 -30.63 4.88
C ILE A 138 -25.93 -31.67 4.35
N PRO A 139 -25.86 -32.87 4.94
CA PRO A 139 -24.96 -33.94 4.49
C PRO A 139 -25.24 -34.29 3.02
N ARG A 140 -24.17 -34.40 2.23
CA ARG A 140 -24.24 -34.82 0.82
C ARG A 140 -23.27 -35.97 0.55
N PRO A 141 -23.49 -36.80 -0.47
CA PRO A 141 -22.53 -37.86 -0.84
C PRO A 141 -21.12 -37.26 -1.05
N GLY A 142 -20.12 -37.78 -0.33
CA GLY A 142 -18.75 -37.24 -0.33
C GLY A 142 -18.49 -36.08 0.63
N ASN A 143 -19.51 -35.54 1.30
CA ASN A 143 -19.39 -34.57 2.38
C ASN A 143 -20.43 -34.88 3.48
N GLU A 144 -20.10 -35.88 4.29
CA GLU A 144 -21.01 -36.46 5.29
C GLU A 144 -20.95 -35.75 6.64
N LYS A 145 -19.84 -35.08 6.94
CA LYS A 145 -19.59 -34.43 8.23
C LYS A 145 -19.42 -32.93 8.06
N PRO A 146 -20.02 -32.11 8.93
CA PRO A 146 -19.79 -30.68 8.89
C PRO A 146 -18.32 -30.37 9.22
N HIS A 147 -17.72 -29.49 8.43
CA HIS A 147 -16.52 -28.77 8.82
C HIS A 147 -16.83 -27.72 9.91
N HIS A 148 -15.79 -27.27 10.61
CA HIS A 148 -15.89 -26.26 11.68
C HIS A 148 -16.52 -24.93 11.28
N PHE A 149 -16.51 -24.58 9.99
CA PHE A 149 -17.07 -23.33 9.50
C PHE A 149 -18.57 -23.43 9.20
N HIS A 150 -19.15 -24.63 9.11
CA HIS A 150 -20.55 -24.77 8.77
C HIS A 150 -21.44 -24.31 9.91
N ASP A 151 -22.44 -23.50 9.57
CA ASP A 151 -23.43 -22.97 10.52
C ASP A 151 -22.82 -22.28 11.75
N ALA A 152 -21.60 -21.75 11.61
CA ALA A 152 -20.90 -21.04 12.68
C ALA A 152 -21.56 -19.69 13.03
N LEU A 153 -22.39 -19.16 12.13
CA LEU A 153 -23.14 -17.92 12.28
C LEU A 153 -24.64 -18.18 12.12
N SER A 154 -25.21 -18.97 13.03
CA SER A 154 -26.61 -19.44 12.96
C SER A 154 -27.66 -18.31 13.01
N VAL A 155 -27.31 -17.14 13.58
CA VAL A 155 -28.21 -16.00 13.76
C VAL A 155 -28.91 -15.59 12.45
N PHE A 156 -28.22 -15.68 11.32
CA PHE A 156 -28.79 -15.31 10.02
C PHE A 156 -29.93 -16.25 9.61
N TYR A 157 -29.70 -17.57 9.71
CA TYR A 157 -30.72 -18.57 9.38
C TYR A 157 -31.86 -18.55 10.40
N GLU A 158 -31.55 -18.54 11.70
CA GLU A 158 -32.54 -18.53 12.76
C GLU A 158 -33.47 -17.31 12.66
N THR A 159 -32.91 -16.11 12.42
CA THR A 159 -33.72 -14.89 12.27
C THR A 159 -34.63 -14.97 11.04
N ALA A 160 -34.13 -15.46 9.90
CA ALA A 160 -34.92 -15.61 8.68
C ALA A 160 -36.07 -16.62 8.84
N VAL A 161 -35.85 -17.70 9.59
CA VAL A 161 -36.89 -18.72 9.87
C VAL A 161 -37.91 -18.22 10.89
N GLN A 162 -37.46 -17.58 11.97
CA GLN A 162 -38.33 -17.11 13.05
C GLN A 162 -39.15 -15.88 12.65
N GLN A 163 -38.60 -15.01 11.79
CA GLN A 163 -39.24 -13.76 11.36
C GLN A 163 -39.27 -13.61 9.84
N PRO A 164 -40.00 -14.48 9.10
CA PRO A 164 -39.97 -14.51 7.63
C PRO A 164 -40.52 -13.23 6.97
N ASN A 165 -41.32 -12.44 7.69
CA ASN A 165 -41.83 -11.15 7.21
C ASN A 165 -40.83 -10.00 7.40
N ASN A 166 -39.80 -10.19 8.23
CA ASN A 166 -38.83 -9.14 8.61
C ASN A 166 -37.42 -9.45 8.13
N ALA A 167 -37.11 -10.72 7.87
CA ALA A 167 -35.81 -11.18 7.46
C ALA A 167 -35.93 -12.29 6.42
N PHE A 168 -35.03 -12.27 5.45
CA PHE A 168 -34.85 -13.34 4.47
C PHE A 168 -33.36 -13.58 4.28
N LEU A 169 -32.99 -14.81 3.97
CA LEU A 169 -31.61 -15.23 3.73
C LEU A 169 -31.55 -15.88 2.35
N LEU A 170 -30.74 -15.32 1.45
CA LEU A 170 -30.60 -15.79 0.08
C LEU A 170 -29.12 -15.95 -0.30
N PRO A 171 -28.78 -16.97 -1.11
CA PRO A 171 -27.43 -17.12 -1.62
C PRO A 171 -27.14 -16.04 -2.67
N PHE A 172 -26.01 -15.35 -2.50
CA PHE A 172 -25.46 -14.47 -3.53
C PHE A 172 -24.46 -15.27 -4.39
N ILE A 173 -24.88 -15.63 -5.61
CA ILE A 173 -24.04 -16.38 -6.55
C ILE A 173 -23.22 -15.40 -7.38
N ALA A 174 -21.90 -15.62 -7.40
CA ALA A 174 -20.92 -14.70 -7.95
C ALA A 174 -20.12 -15.37 -9.08
N ASP A 175 -20.28 -14.92 -10.33
CA ASP A 175 -19.58 -15.47 -11.52
C ASP A 175 -18.07 -15.18 -11.55
N PRO A 176 -17.16 -16.14 -11.68
CA PRO A 176 -15.70 -15.88 -11.62
C PRO A 176 -15.24 -14.64 -12.41
N PRO A 177 -14.38 -13.76 -11.84
CA PRO A 177 -13.62 -13.93 -10.59
C PRO A 177 -14.41 -13.55 -9.33
N THR A 178 -14.18 -14.27 -8.23
CA THR A 178 -14.80 -14.01 -6.91
C THR A 178 -13.92 -13.08 -6.05
N THR A 179 -13.51 -11.93 -6.59
CA THR A 179 -12.67 -10.95 -5.86
C THR A 179 -13.51 -9.83 -5.23
N THR A 180 -13.10 -9.37 -4.04
CA THR A 180 -13.84 -8.37 -3.25
C THR A 180 -14.06 -7.06 -4.02
N LEU A 181 -13.01 -6.49 -4.64
CA LEU A 181 -13.12 -5.20 -5.34
C LEU A 181 -14.11 -5.26 -6.51
N GLN A 182 -14.04 -6.30 -7.34
CA GLN A 182 -14.93 -6.45 -8.49
C GLN A 182 -16.39 -6.62 -8.06
N ARG A 183 -16.65 -7.27 -6.92
CA ARG A 183 -18.00 -7.45 -6.38
C ARG A 183 -18.57 -6.20 -5.76
N LEU A 184 -17.78 -5.48 -4.99
CA LEU A 184 -18.22 -4.18 -4.46
C LEU A 184 -18.50 -3.20 -5.59
N LYS A 185 -17.69 -3.22 -6.65
CA LYS A 185 -17.95 -2.46 -7.87
C LYS A 185 -19.30 -2.87 -8.47
N GLY A 186 -19.50 -4.15 -8.79
CA GLY A 186 -20.76 -4.62 -9.36
C GLY A 186 -21.99 -4.34 -8.46
N LEU A 187 -21.86 -4.47 -7.15
CA LEU A 187 -22.93 -4.20 -6.19
C LEU A 187 -23.30 -2.72 -6.14
N THR A 188 -22.32 -1.83 -6.22
CA THR A 188 -22.53 -0.38 -6.10
C THR A 188 -22.90 0.29 -7.42
N THR A 189 -22.53 -0.30 -8.55
CA THR A 189 -22.84 0.24 -9.89
C THR A 189 -24.02 -0.46 -10.56
N GLY A 190 -24.42 -1.64 -10.09
CA GLY A 190 -25.39 -2.50 -10.77
C GLY A 190 -24.87 -3.07 -12.10
N THR A 191 -23.58 -2.92 -12.41
CA THR A 191 -22.98 -3.42 -13.65
C THR A 191 -22.38 -4.80 -13.44
N LEU A 192 -22.27 -5.58 -14.52
CA LEU A 192 -21.46 -6.79 -14.52
C LEU A 192 -20.01 -6.46 -14.08
N PRO A 193 -19.37 -7.34 -13.30
CA PRO A 193 -17.97 -7.16 -12.94
C PRO A 193 -17.13 -7.24 -14.22
N THR A 194 -16.60 -6.08 -14.66
CA THR A 194 -15.56 -5.95 -15.67
C THR A 194 -14.21 -5.73 -15.03
#